data_AF-K1RWA6-F1
#
_entry.id   AF-K1RWA6-F1
#
_cell.length_a   1.000
_cell.length_b   1.000
_cell.length_c   1.000
_cell.angle_alpha   90.00
_cell.angle_beta   90.00
_cell.angle_gamma   90.00
#
_symmetry.space_group_name_H-M   'P 1'
#
loop_
_entity.id
_entity.type
_entity.pdbx_description
1 polymer ?
#
loop_
_entity_poly.entity_id
_entity_poly.type
_entity_poly.pdbx_seq_one_letter_code
_entity_poly.pdbx_strand_id
1 'polypeptide(L)'
;MSLKRDGNAPLPHNTEEVNPKAYPLADASLTQEILDLVQQASHYKQLKKGANEATKTLNRGISEFIVMAADAEPLEILLHLPLLCEDKVSSFKNTYD
;
A
#
# COMPACT_ATOMS: atom_id res chain seq x y z
N MET A 1 0.26 15.22 -43.71
CA MET A 1 -0.83 14.84 -42.78
C MET A 1 -0.20 14.07 -41.63
N SER A 2 0.16 14.80 -40.56
CA SER A 2 0.75 14.22 -39.37
C SER A 2 -0.37 13.68 -38.48
N LEU A 3 -0.46 12.35 -38.38
CA LEU A 3 -1.34 11.68 -37.43
C LEU A 3 -0.73 11.81 -36.02
N LYS A 4 -1.24 12.79 -35.26
CA LYS A 4 -1.18 12.77 -33.80
C LYS A 4 -2.04 11.59 -33.33
N ARG A 5 -1.39 10.58 -32.75
CA ARG A 5 -2.05 9.56 -31.94
C ARG A 5 -1.76 9.92 -30.48
N ASP A 6 -2.57 10.81 -29.95
CA ASP A 6 -2.85 10.85 -28.53
C ASP A 6 -3.60 9.55 -28.19
N GLY A 7 -3.12 8.80 -27.22
CA GLY A 7 -3.69 7.50 -26.87
C GLY A 7 -2.78 6.66 -26.01
N ASN A 8 -2.39 7.18 -24.85
CA ASN A 8 -2.04 6.31 -23.72
C ASN A 8 -3.33 5.52 -23.39
N ALA A 9 -3.41 4.29 -23.90
CA ALA A 9 -4.52 3.41 -23.62
C ALA A 9 -4.55 3.16 -22.10
N PRO A 10 -5.67 3.39 -21.40
CA PRO A 10 -5.84 2.84 -20.07
C PRO A 10 -5.77 1.33 -20.23
N LEU A 11 -4.78 0.71 -19.59
CA LEU A 11 -4.76 -0.74 -19.41
C LEU A 11 -6.11 -1.14 -18.83
N PRO A 12 -6.70 -2.29 -19.22
CA PRO A 12 -7.96 -2.75 -18.66
C PRO A 12 -7.80 -2.80 -17.15
N HIS A 13 -8.43 -1.85 -16.45
CA HIS A 13 -8.55 -1.90 -15.01
C HIS A 13 -9.40 -3.12 -14.74
N ASN A 14 -8.74 -4.22 -14.36
CA ASN A 14 -9.38 -5.33 -13.70
C ASN A 14 -9.92 -4.77 -12.40
N THR A 15 -11.15 -4.26 -12.42
CA THR A 15 -11.99 -4.06 -11.24
C THR A 15 -12.35 -5.44 -10.70
N GLU A 16 -11.34 -6.19 -10.26
CA GLU A 16 -11.57 -7.15 -9.21
C GLU A 16 -11.91 -6.36 -7.96
N GLU A 17 -12.90 -6.87 -7.23
CA GLU A 17 -13.59 -6.26 -6.10
C GLU A 17 -12.62 -5.72 -5.05
N VAL A 18 -12.06 -4.53 -5.26
CA VAL A 18 -11.31 -3.84 -4.21
C VAL A 18 -12.26 -3.62 -3.05
N ASN A 19 -12.03 -4.38 -1.98
CA ASN A 19 -12.92 -4.44 -0.85
C ASN A 19 -13.11 -3.01 -0.31
N PRO A 20 -14.35 -2.52 -0.11
CA PRO A 20 -14.61 -1.15 0.34
C PRO A 20 -13.98 -0.82 1.70
N LYS A 21 -13.45 -1.81 2.41
CA LYS A 21 -12.68 -1.65 3.66
C LYS A 21 -11.20 -1.29 3.44
N ALA A 22 -10.67 -1.42 2.22
CA ALA A 22 -9.28 -1.10 1.89
C ALA A 22 -9.10 0.40 1.59
N TYR A 23 -9.48 1.26 2.54
CA TYR A 23 -9.29 2.71 2.45
C TYR A 23 -8.12 3.16 3.33
N PRO A 24 -7.23 4.06 2.87
CA PRO A 24 -7.18 4.72 1.56
C PRO A 24 -6.48 3.89 0.47
N LEU A 25 -6.98 3.99 -0.78
CA LEU A 25 -6.32 3.43 -1.96
C LEU A 25 -5.36 4.46 -2.56
N ALA A 26 -4.15 4.03 -2.91
CA ALA A 26 -3.20 4.88 -3.62
C ALA A 26 -3.58 5.00 -5.11
N ASP A 27 -3.46 6.21 -5.66
CA ASP A 27 -3.56 6.41 -7.12
C ASP A 27 -2.51 5.58 -7.87
N ALA A 28 -2.71 5.35 -9.17
CA ALA A 28 -1.78 4.55 -9.97
C ALA A 28 -0.34 5.11 -9.97
N SER A 29 -0.18 6.44 -9.96
CA SER A 29 1.14 7.10 -9.84
C SER A 29 1.78 6.82 -8.49
N LEU A 30 1.03 7.02 -7.40
CA LEU A 30 1.51 6.81 -6.05
C LEU A 30 1.82 5.33 -5.77
N THR A 31 1.03 4.42 -6.34
CA THR A 31 1.28 2.98 -6.25
C THR A 31 2.63 2.61 -6.86
N GLN A 32 2.97 3.17 -8.02
CA GLN A 32 4.29 2.95 -8.65
C GLN A 32 5.42 3.48 -7.77
N GLU A 33 5.30 4.69 -7.24
CA GLU A 33 6.29 5.28 -6.33
C GLU A 33 6.48 4.43 -5.06
N ILE A 34 5.38 3.93 -4.48
CA ILE A 34 5.44 3.04 -3.31
C ILE A 34 6.14 1.73 -3.66
N LEU A 35 5.83 1.13 -4.80
CA LEU A 35 6.46 -0.12 -5.23
C LEU A 35 7.97 0.05 -5.48
N ASP A 36 8.37 1.17 -6.08
CA ASP A 36 9.79 1.50 -6.29
C ASP A 36 10.51 1.67 -4.94
N LEU A 37 9.90 2.36 -3.98
CA LEU A 37 10.44 2.53 -2.63
C LEU A 37 10.56 1.18 -1.89
N VAL A 38 9.52 0.34 -1.96
CA VAL A 38 9.50 -1.01 -1.37
C VAL A 38 10.60 -1.88 -1.99
N GLN A 39 10.82 -1.77 -3.30
CA GLN A 39 11.88 -2.49 -4.00
C GLN A 39 13.27 -2.04 -3.51
N GLN A 40 13.49 -0.73 -3.39
CA GLN A 40 14.72 -0.18 -2.81
C GLN A 40 14.93 -0.66 -1.37
N ALA A 41 13.92 -0.57 -0.51
CA ALA A 41 13.98 -1.03 0.88
C ALA A 41 14.25 -2.54 0.99
N SER A 42 13.79 -3.33 0.02
CA SER A 42 14.13 -4.75 -0.09
C SER A 42 15.61 -4.96 -0.40
N HIS A 43 16.23 -4.14 -1.26
CA HIS A 43 17.67 -4.21 -1.54
C HIS A 43 18.51 -3.83 -0.31
N TYR A 44 18.06 -2.84 0.46
CA TYR A 44 18.71 -2.43 1.71
C TYR A 44 18.43 -3.37 2.90
N LYS A 45 17.64 -4.44 2.71
CA LYS A 45 17.21 -5.39 3.76
C LYS A 45 16.48 -4.73 4.94
N GLN A 46 15.91 -3.56 4.73
CA GLN A 46 15.11 -2.82 5.72
C GLN A 46 13.63 -3.23 5.67
N LEU A 47 13.20 -3.87 4.59
CA LEU A 47 11.83 -4.35 4.43
C LEU A 47 11.54 -5.57 5.32
N LYS A 48 10.44 -5.51 6.08
CA LYS A 48 9.84 -6.66 6.76
C LYS A 48 8.57 -7.07 6.02
N LYS A 49 8.42 -8.38 5.79
CA LYS A 49 7.34 -8.95 4.97
C LYS A 49 6.42 -9.79 5.84
N GLY A 50 5.11 -9.66 5.62
CA GLY A 50 4.06 -10.44 6.28
C GLY A 50 3.45 -9.77 7.53
N ALA A 51 2.22 -10.15 7.83
CA ALA A 51 1.41 -9.54 8.90
C ALA A 51 2.04 -9.69 10.29
N ASN A 52 2.63 -10.85 10.61
CA ASN A 52 3.24 -11.10 11.92
C ASN A 52 4.48 -10.21 12.18
N GLU A 53 5.31 -10.02 11.15
CA GLU A 53 6.49 -9.17 11.25
C GLU A 53 6.12 -7.68 11.27
N ALA A 54 5.07 -7.29 10.54
CA ALA A 54 4.48 -5.96 10.62
C ALA A 54 4.02 -5.66 12.06
N THR A 55 3.23 -6.54 12.68
CA THR A 55 2.80 -6.39 14.09
C THR A 55 3.98 -6.31 15.06
N LYS A 56 5.03 -7.11 14.88
CA LYS A 56 6.23 -7.05 15.75
C LYS A 56 6.99 -5.74 15.62
N THR A 57 7.16 -5.22 14.41
CA THR A 57 7.89 -3.97 14.16
C THR A 57 7.11 -2.75 14.59
N LEU A 58 5.78 -2.78 14.45
CA LEU A 58 4.86 -1.81 15.04
C LEU A 58 4.98 -1.75 16.56
N ASN A 59 4.87 -2.89 17.24
CA ASN A 59 4.97 -2.95 18.71
C ASN A 59 6.34 -2.50 19.25
N ARG A 60 7.39 -2.61 18.43
CA ARG A 60 8.74 -2.13 18.77
C ARG A 60 8.97 -0.65 18.42
N GLY A 61 8.03 0.00 17.73
CA GLY A 61 8.16 1.40 17.30
C GLY A 61 9.25 1.62 16.24
N ILE A 62 9.60 0.59 15.47
CA ILE A 62 10.64 0.67 14.42
C ILE A 62 10.01 0.90 13.03
N SER A 63 8.73 0.55 12.86
CA SER A 63 8.02 0.70 11.59
C SER A 63 7.60 2.15 11.37
N GLU A 64 8.04 2.74 10.25
CA GLU A 64 7.70 4.12 9.87
C GLU A 64 6.43 4.18 8.99
N PHE A 65 6.25 3.20 8.10
CA PHE A 65 5.05 3.06 7.27
C PHE A 65 4.77 1.59 6.97
N ILE A 66 3.51 1.29 6.63
CA ILE A 66 3.03 -0.05 6.25
C ILE A 66 2.28 0.04 4.93
N VAL A 67 2.60 -0.89 4.03
CA VAL A 67 1.87 -1.09 2.78
C VAL A 67 1.07 -2.36 2.91
N MET A 68 -0.24 -2.28 2.63
CA MET A 68 -1.14 -3.42 2.64
C MET A 68 -1.69 -3.63 1.23
N ALA A 69 -1.86 -4.90 0.86
CA ALA A 69 -2.49 -5.28 -0.38
C ALA A 69 -4.01 -5.30 -0.19
N ALA A 70 -4.75 -4.64 -1.08
CA ALA A 70 -6.21 -4.53 -0.99
C ALA A 70 -6.94 -5.80 -1.46
N ASP A 71 -6.25 -6.66 -2.21
CA ASP A 71 -6.69 -7.93 -2.79
C ASP A 71 -6.33 -9.15 -1.92
N ALA A 72 -5.92 -8.92 -0.67
CA ALA A 72 -5.56 -10.01 0.23
C ALA A 72 -6.78 -10.87 0.62
N GLU A 73 -6.74 -12.15 0.29
CA GLU A 73 -7.67 -13.16 0.79
C GLU A 73 -6.96 -14.07 1.81
N PRO A 74 -7.41 -14.15 3.08
CA PRO A 74 -8.51 -13.40 3.72
C PRO A 74 -8.07 -12.04 4.29
N LEU A 75 -8.89 -11.01 4.09
CA LEU A 75 -8.61 -9.63 4.54
C LEU A 75 -8.60 -9.49 6.06
N GLU A 76 -9.28 -10.40 6.77
CA GLU A 76 -9.37 -10.45 8.23
C GLU A 76 -8.00 -10.47 8.92
N ILE A 77 -6.98 -11.01 8.25
CA ILE A 77 -5.60 -11.07 8.75
C ILE A 77 -4.93 -9.69 8.77
N LEU A 78 -5.44 -8.71 8.01
CA LEU A 78 -4.87 -7.37 7.93
C LEU A 78 -5.65 -6.34 8.75
N LEU A 79 -6.87 -6.64 9.19
CA LEU A 79 -7.75 -5.70 9.90
C LEU A 79 -7.19 -5.20 11.24
N HIS A 80 -6.30 -5.95 11.89
CA HIS A 80 -5.65 -5.48 13.13
C HIS A 80 -4.52 -4.50 12.89
N LEU A 81 -3.96 -4.43 11.67
CA LEU A 81 -2.83 -3.54 11.37
C LEU A 81 -3.22 -2.05 11.40
N PRO A 82 -4.32 -1.60 10.77
CA PRO A 82 -4.75 -0.20 10.86
C PRO A 82 -4.96 0.29 12.29
N LEU A 83 -5.58 -0.52 13.17
CA LEU A 83 -5.78 -0.16 14.58
C LEU A 83 -4.45 0.01 15.32
N LEU A 84 -3.48 -0.86 15.05
CA LEU A 84 -2.14 -0.73 15.64
C LEU A 84 -1.35 0.44 15.06
N CYS A 85 -1.55 0.77 13.79
CA CYS A 85 -0.97 1.95 13.15
C CYS A 85 -1.50 3.24 13.78
N GLU A 86 -2.80 3.36 14.07
CA GLU A 86 -3.38 4.56 14.69
C GLU A 86 -2.78 4.83 16.09
N ASP A 87 -2.53 3.77 16.88
CA ASP A 87 -1.97 3.91 18.23
C ASP A 87 -0.44 4.16 18.25
N LYS A 88 0.31 3.68 17.24
CA LYS A 88 1.79 3.67 17.27
C LYS A 88 2.48 4.42 16.14
N VAL A 89 1.82 4.64 15.00
CA VAL A 89 2.42 5.17 13.77
C VAL A 89 1.62 6.37 13.28
N SER A 90 2.17 7.55 13.52
CA SER A 90 1.55 8.85 13.17
C SER A 90 1.51 9.15 11.65
N SER A 91 1.89 8.23 10.77
CA SER A 91 1.99 8.45 9.31
C SER A 91 1.05 7.55 8.47
N PHE A 92 -0.08 7.13 9.03
CA PHE A 92 -1.22 6.79 8.18
C PHE A 92 -1.69 8.10 7.53
N LYS A 93 -1.27 8.38 6.29
CA LYS A 93 -1.82 9.50 5.51
C LYS A 93 -3.27 9.18 5.18
N ASN A 94 -4.17 9.46 6.11
CA ASN A 94 -5.55 9.75 5.77
C ASN A 94 -5.51 11.00 4.89
N THR A 95 -5.94 10.87 3.64
CA THR A 95 -6.20 11.97 2.69
C THR A 95 -7.40 12.83 3.09
N TYR A 96 -7.65 13.01 4.39
CA TYR A 96 -8.69 13.87 4.93
C TYR A 96 -8.07 14.95 5.84
N ASP A 97 -7.19 15.76 5.25
CA ASP A 97 -7.00 17.18 5.61
C ASP A 97 -6.67 17.96 4.32
#